data_AF-A0AAD5QR18-F1
#
_entry.id   AF-A0AAD5QR18-F1
#
_cell.length_a   1.000
_cell.length_b   1.000
_cell.length_c   1.000
_cell.angle_alpha   90.00
_cell.angle_beta   90.00
_cell.angle_gamma   90.00
#
_symmetry.space_group_name_H-M   'P 1'
#
loop_
_entity.id
_entity.type
_entity.pdbx_description
1 polymer ?
#
loop_
_entity_poly.entity_id
_entity_poly.type
_entity_poly.pdbx_seq_one_letter_code
_entity_poly.pdbx_strand_id
1 'polypeptide(L)'
;MVLNSVENGYTNAETTELSEIIEEIECNRCRIAELIERNEQLERRKAEIELALENRSVEHDERIASTQFDGTFSWSEEVDSILSKVFHISSFRPFQREVINAIMSGVDTLVVMSTGAGKSLCYQLPAIAMKGLIVVISPLISLIEDQLASLRKLGVEGAALNQSTSKEDVKRIESQITQNTSPLRLLYITPEKLAKSKRLMNRLEKSAQVGALKAFAIDEVHCCSQWGHDFRPDYKFLNILKRQVSKRSYTWLDSNRDSQCAVRCEEHARDSKSCGFQSMP
;
A
#
# COMPACT_ATOMS: atom_id res chain seq x y z
N MET A 1 37.90 73.40 28.77
CA MET A 1 36.60 73.51 28.09
C MET A 1 35.89 72.19 28.27
N VAL A 2 34.68 72.28 28.83
CA VAL A 2 33.78 71.20 29.25
C VAL A 2 33.43 70.28 28.09
N LEU A 3 33.55 68.96 28.27
CA LEU A 3 32.60 67.97 27.75
C LEU A 3 32.52 66.75 28.70
N ASN A 4 31.48 66.82 29.54
CA ASN A 4 30.68 65.74 30.10
C ASN A 4 31.36 64.52 30.73
N SER A 5 31.51 64.61 32.05
CA SER A 5 31.33 63.51 32.98
C SER A 5 30.02 62.77 32.69
N VAL A 6 30.11 61.56 32.13
CA VAL A 6 29.06 60.57 32.31
C VAL A 6 29.48 59.78 33.53
N GLU A 7 28.97 60.19 34.69
CA GLU A 7 29.01 59.38 35.90
C GLU A 7 28.38 58.03 35.58
N ASN A 8 29.19 56.96 35.60
CA ASN A 8 28.70 55.59 35.57
C ASN A 8 27.95 55.32 36.89
N GLY A 9 26.70 55.77 36.93
CA GLY A 9 25.76 55.55 38.03
C GLY A 9 25.04 54.22 37.89
N TYR A 10 25.78 53.12 37.82
CA TYR A 10 25.20 51.82 38.15
C TYR A 10 25.23 51.66 39.66
N THR A 11 24.08 51.40 40.27
CA THR A 11 24.03 51.04 41.69
C THR A 11 24.78 49.71 41.87
N ASN A 12 25.41 49.50 43.03
CA ASN A 12 26.05 48.20 43.34
C ASN A 12 25.06 47.02 43.20
N ALA A 13 23.76 47.28 43.36
CA ALA A 13 22.69 46.30 43.16
C ALA A 13 22.54 45.90 41.69
N GLU A 14 22.45 46.86 40.75
CA GLU A 14 22.35 46.57 39.31
C GLU A 14 23.61 45.88 38.77
N THR A 15 24.78 46.21 39.32
CA THR A 15 26.04 45.56 38.93
C THR A 15 26.12 44.11 39.42
N THR A 16 25.54 43.83 40.60
CA THR A 16 25.45 42.49 41.17
C THR A 16 24.43 41.64 40.40
N GLU A 17 23.24 42.19 40.14
CA GLU A 17 22.19 41.54 39.35
C GLU A 17 22.66 41.20 37.93
N LEU A 18 23.41 42.11 37.29
CA LEU A 18 24.01 41.84 35.97
C LEU A 18 25.01 40.67 36.02
N SER A 19 25.80 40.56 37.09
CA SER A 19 26.75 39.45 37.26
C SER A 19 26.03 38.11 37.41
N GLU A 20 24.96 38.06 38.20
CA GLU A 20 24.15 36.86 38.40
C GLU A 20 23.49 36.40 37.09
N ILE A 21 22.95 37.33 36.30
CA ILE A 21 22.35 37.03 34.98
C ILE A 21 23.41 36.49 34.01
N ILE A 22 24.62 37.04 34.01
CA ILE A 22 25.71 36.57 33.15
C ILE A 22 26.10 35.13 33.51
N GLU A 23 26.25 34.82 34.79
CA GLU A 23 26.54 33.46 35.26
C GLU A 23 25.43 32.47 34.86
N GLU A 24 24.17 32.88 34.97
CA GLU A 24 23.04 32.03 34.54
C GLU A 24 23.03 31.80 33.02
N ILE A 25 23.34 32.82 32.22
CA ILE A 25 23.48 32.69 30.76
C ILE A 25 24.61 31.73 30.41
N GLU A 26 25.76 31.82 31.07
CA GLU A 26 26.89 30.90 30.85
C GLU A 26 26.53 29.46 31.23
N CYS A 27 25.87 29.27 32.37
CA CYS A 27 25.37 27.96 32.80
C CYS A 27 24.38 27.38 31.77
N ASN A 28 23.44 28.20 31.28
CA ASN A 28 22.49 27.78 30.25
C ASN A 28 23.19 27.45 28.92
N ARG A 29 24.23 28.19 28.52
CA ARG A 29 25.03 27.88 27.33
C ARG A 29 25.74 26.53 27.46
N CYS A 30 26.31 26.23 28.63
CA CYS A 30 26.88 24.91 28.91
C CYS A 30 25.83 23.81 28.78
N ARG A 31 24.63 24.00 29.36
CA ARG A 31 23.53 23.04 29.26
C ARG A 31 23.06 22.82 27.81
N ILE A 32 23.01 23.89 27.01
CA ILE A 32 22.66 23.79 25.58
C ILE A 32 23.71 22.96 24.84
N ALA A 33 25.00 23.17 25.11
CA ALA A 33 26.06 22.39 24.49
C ALA A 33 25.94 20.89 24.82
N GLU A 34 25.68 20.54 26.09
CA GLU A 34 25.42 19.16 26.50
C GLU A 34 24.19 18.54 25.80
N LEU A 35 23.11 19.31 25.66
CA LEU A 35 21.90 18.86 24.98
C LEU A 35 22.12 18.64 23.48
N ILE A 36 22.92 19.49 22.83
CA ILE A 36 23.29 19.31 21.42
C ILE A 36 24.06 18.01 21.25
N GLU A 37 25.09 17.78 22.06
CA GLU A 37 25.87 16.54 22.02
C GLU A 37 24.99 15.31 22.28
N ARG A 38 24.09 15.41 23.25
CA ARG A 38 23.13 14.33 23.55
C ARG A 38 22.19 14.04 22.37
N ASN A 39 21.71 15.08 21.68
CA ASN A 39 20.87 14.91 20.49
C ASN A 39 21.63 14.27 19.34
N GLU A 40 22.88 14.63 19.10
CA GLU A 40 23.70 13.98 18.08
C GLU A 40 23.92 12.48 18.39
N GLN A 41 24.12 12.12 19.66
CA GLN A 41 24.21 10.72 20.08
C GLN A 41 22.89 9.97 19.85
N LEU A 42 21.75 10.60 20.11
CA LEU A 42 20.43 10.02 19.90
C LEU A 42 20.13 9.82 18.41
N GLU A 43 20.47 10.79 17.55
CA GLU A 43 20.30 10.66 16.09
C GLU A 43 21.18 9.55 15.51
N ARG A 44 22.44 9.42 15.98
CA ARG A 44 23.30 8.28 15.60
C ARG A 44 22.67 6.95 15.98
N ARG A 45 22.20 6.82 17.23
CA ARG A 45 21.57 5.59 17.73
C ARG A 45 20.25 5.28 17.02
N LYS A 46 19.48 6.31 16.67
CA LYS A 46 18.26 6.18 15.85
C LYS A 46 18.60 5.61 14.47
N ALA A 47 19.59 6.17 13.77
CA ALA A 47 20.02 5.68 12.47
C ALA A 47 20.50 4.22 12.51
N GLU A 48 21.25 3.83 13.55
CA GLU A 48 21.66 2.44 13.78
C GLU A 48 20.47 1.49 13.97
N ILE A 49 19.48 1.91 14.76
CA ILE A 49 18.26 1.11 15.00
C ILE A 49 17.42 1.02 13.72
N GLU A 50 17.27 2.11 12.97
CA GLU A 50 16.56 2.13 11.68
C GLU A 50 17.21 1.17 10.68
N LEU A 51 18.54 1.19 10.55
CA LEU A 51 19.28 0.24 9.71
C LEU A 51 19.11 -1.21 10.18
N ALA A 52 19.18 -1.46 11.49
CA ALA A 52 19.00 -2.79 12.06
C ALA A 52 17.54 -3.31 11.93
N LEU A 53 16.55 -2.41 11.91
CA LEU A 53 15.16 -2.75 11.61
C LEU A 53 14.99 -3.04 10.12
N GLU A 54 15.60 -2.24 9.24
CA GLU A 54 15.56 -2.47 7.80
C GLU A 54 16.18 -3.84 7.43
N ASN A 55 17.35 -4.17 7.97
CA ASN A 55 17.98 -5.47 7.74
C ASN A 55 17.15 -6.64 8.29
N ARG A 56 16.55 -6.51 9.47
CA ARG A 56 15.65 -7.55 10.02
C ARG A 56 14.36 -7.69 9.23
N SER A 57 13.81 -6.61 8.69
CA SER A 57 12.67 -6.69 7.79
C SER A 57 13.03 -7.43 6.50
N VAL A 58 14.20 -7.18 5.92
CA VAL A 58 14.69 -7.92 4.74
C VAL A 58 14.86 -9.42 5.05
N GLU A 59 15.49 -9.78 6.18
CA GLU A 59 15.62 -11.20 6.57
C GLU A 59 14.28 -11.87 6.90
N HIS A 60 13.31 -11.12 7.43
CA HIS A 60 11.97 -11.63 7.73
C HIS A 60 11.12 -11.78 6.46
N ASP A 61 11.18 -10.80 5.56
CA ASP A 61 10.50 -10.81 4.26
C ASP A 61 11.06 -11.93 3.37
N GLU A 62 12.38 -12.16 3.37
CA GLU A 62 13.01 -13.32 2.71
C GLU A 62 12.55 -14.66 3.30
N ARG A 63 12.43 -14.77 4.63
CA ARG A 63 11.95 -16.00 5.29
C ARG A 63 10.47 -16.30 5.06
N ILE A 64 9.61 -15.29 4.90
CA ILE A 64 8.18 -15.46 4.60
C ILE A 64 7.97 -15.75 3.11
N ALA A 65 8.79 -15.17 2.22
CA ALA A 65 8.71 -15.43 0.78
C ALA A 65 9.31 -16.79 0.37
N SER A 66 10.38 -17.23 1.04
CA SER A 66 10.97 -18.55 0.79
C SER A 66 10.10 -19.62 1.43
N THR A 67 9.49 -20.50 0.64
CA THR A 67 9.36 -21.94 0.94
C THR A 67 8.40 -22.69 -0.01
N GLN A 68 7.57 -22.02 -0.83
CA GLN A 68 6.65 -22.75 -1.73
C GLN A 68 6.53 -22.23 -3.17
N PHE A 69 6.82 -20.96 -3.45
CA PHE A 69 6.54 -20.34 -4.76
C PHE A 69 7.77 -19.89 -5.57
N ASP A 70 8.97 -20.24 -5.10
CA ASP A 70 10.26 -20.01 -5.77
C ASP A 70 10.59 -21.06 -6.85
N GLY A 71 9.77 -22.10 -6.97
CA GLY A 71 9.93 -23.18 -7.93
C GLY A 71 9.48 -22.87 -9.37
N THR A 72 9.60 -23.90 -10.22
CA THR A 72 9.06 -23.89 -11.59
C THR A 72 7.67 -24.51 -11.61
N PHE A 73 6.75 -23.87 -12.33
CA PHE A 73 5.34 -24.26 -12.44
C PHE A 73 4.98 -24.51 -13.90
N SER A 74 3.82 -25.13 -14.14
CA SER A 74 3.33 -25.42 -15.50
C SER A 74 3.10 -24.16 -16.36
N TRP A 75 2.95 -22.99 -15.73
CA TRP A 75 2.77 -21.69 -16.40
C TRP A 75 4.05 -20.86 -16.52
N SER A 76 5.20 -21.33 -16.00
CA SER A 76 6.43 -20.52 -15.95
C SER A 76 6.89 -20.04 -17.32
N GLU A 77 6.84 -20.89 -18.35
CA GLU A 77 7.21 -20.50 -19.71
C GLU A 77 6.27 -19.43 -20.30
N GLU A 78 4.96 -19.55 -20.07
CA GLU A 78 3.97 -18.57 -20.53
C GLU A 78 4.17 -17.23 -19.82
N VAL A 79 4.41 -17.27 -18.50
CA VAL A 79 4.70 -16.08 -17.68
C VAL A 79 5.94 -15.35 -18.19
N ASP A 80 7.03 -16.07 -18.47
CA ASP A 80 8.28 -15.48 -18.97
C ASP A 80 8.12 -14.93 -20.38
N SER A 81 7.37 -15.63 -21.23
CA SER A 81 7.03 -15.14 -22.56
C SER A 81 6.20 -13.84 -22.50
N ILE A 82 5.23 -13.73 -21.58
CA ILE A 82 4.43 -12.51 -21.41
C ILE A 82 5.28 -11.36 -20.87
N LEU A 83 6.14 -11.64 -19.88
CA LEU A 83 7.05 -10.64 -19.31
C LEU A 83 7.91 -9.98 -20.41
N SER A 84 8.51 -10.79 -21.28
CA SER A 84 9.37 -10.32 -22.35
C SER A 84 8.60 -9.70 -23.53
N LYS A 85 7.56 -10.38 -24.02
CA LYS A 85 6.87 -9.97 -25.27
C LYS A 85 5.84 -8.87 -25.07
N VAL A 86 5.15 -8.86 -23.94
CA VAL A 86 4.08 -7.88 -23.66
C VAL A 86 4.62 -6.73 -22.83
N PHE A 87 5.28 -7.02 -21.71
CA PHE A 87 5.77 -5.97 -20.81
C PHE A 87 7.14 -5.43 -21.19
N HIS A 88 7.87 -6.08 -22.10
CA HIS A 88 9.23 -5.68 -22.51
C HIS A 88 10.21 -5.60 -21.34
N ILE A 89 10.06 -6.48 -20.36
CA ILE A 89 10.92 -6.58 -19.17
C ILE A 89 11.83 -7.81 -19.33
N SER A 90 13.12 -7.64 -19.02
CA SER A 90 14.14 -8.69 -19.17
C SER A 90 14.14 -9.73 -18.04
N SER A 91 13.79 -9.31 -16.83
CA SER A 91 13.82 -10.17 -15.64
C SER A 91 12.89 -9.64 -14.55
N PHE A 92 12.41 -10.55 -13.70
CA PHE A 92 11.65 -10.18 -12.51
C PHE A 92 12.54 -9.48 -11.48
N ARG A 93 11.96 -8.50 -10.80
CA ARG A 93 12.52 -7.96 -9.55
C ARG A 93 12.30 -8.97 -8.41
N PRO A 94 13.01 -8.83 -7.28
CA PRO A 94 12.82 -9.70 -6.12
C PRO A 94 11.35 -9.86 -5.74
N PHE A 95 10.96 -11.08 -5.37
CA PHE A 95 9.62 -11.50 -4.93
C PHE A 95 8.49 -11.44 -5.97
N GLN A 96 8.68 -10.77 -7.12
CA GLN A 96 7.62 -10.64 -8.12
C GLN A 96 7.17 -11.99 -8.67
N ARG A 97 8.12 -12.89 -8.94
CA ARG A 97 7.82 -14.21 -9.52
C ARG A 97 7.05 -15.08 -8.53
N GLU A 98 7.45 -15.05 -7.27
CA GLU A 98 6.87 -15.79 -6.17
C GLU A 98 5.41 -15.35 -5.94
N VAL A 99 5.17 -14.03 -5.94
CA VAL A 99 3.81 -13.47 -5.83
C VAL A 99 2.95 -13.87 -7.05
N ILE A 100 3.51 -13.78 -8.26
CA ILE A 100 2.81 -14.21 -9.49
C ILE A 100 2.44 -15.69 -9.40
N ASN A 101 3.36 -16.54 -8.97
CA ASN A 101 3.13 -17.97 -8.80
C ASN A 101 2.05 -18.26 -7.75
N ALA A 102 2.02 -17.51 -6.64
CA ALA A 102 0.98 -17.63 -5.63
C ALA A 102 -0.41 -17.25 -6.18
N ILE A 103 -0.51 -16.16 -6.96
CA ILE A 103 -1.75 -15.74 -7.63
C ILE A 103 -2.23 -16.78 -8.63
N MET A 104 -1.31 -17.26 -9.49
CA MET A 104 -1.60 -18.29 -10.50
C MET A 104 -2.04 -19.60 -9.86
N SER A 105 -1.53 -19.91 -8.66
CA SER A 105 -1.94 -21.07 -7.86
C SER A 105 -3.28 -20.89 -7.14
N GLY A 106 -3.88 -19.70 -7.19
CA GLY A 106 -5.16 -19.42 -6.54
C GLY A 106 -5.06 -19.31 -5.01
N VAL A 107 -3.90 -18.87 -4.49
CA VAL A 107 -3.66 -18.72 -3.06
C VAL A 107 -3.81 -17.25 -2.62
N ASP A 108 -4.46 -17.04 -1.49
CA ASP A 108 -4.55 -15.73 -0.85
C ASP A 108 -3.16 -15.28 -0.39
N THR A 109 -2.73 -14.09 -0.81
CA THR A 109 -1.36 -13.63 -0.64
C THR A 109 -1.32 -12.20 -0.10
N LEU A 110 -0.54 -11.96 0.95
CA LEU A 110 -0.20 -10.62 1.42
C LEU A 110 1.16 -10.20 0.84
N VAL A 111 1.20 -9.03 0.21
CA VAL A 111 2.36 -8.50 -0.51
C VAL A 111 2.70 -7.13 0.03
N VAL A 112 3.81 -7.05 0.76
CA VAL A 112 4.38 -5.79 1.23
C VAL A 112 5.62 -5.52 0.39
N MET A 113 5.55 -4.54 -0.51
CA MET A 113 6.69 -4.15 -1.34
C MET A 113 6.77 -2.63 -1.41
N SER A 114 7.97 -2.06 -1.37
CA SER A 114 8.15 -0.60 -1.44
C SER A 114 7.50 0.03 -2.68
N THR A 115 7.21 1.33 -2.61
CA THR A 115 6.74 2.09 -3.78
C THR A 115 7.76 2.01 -4.90
N GLY A 116 7.29 1.78 -6.12
CA GLY A 116 8.16 1.62 -7.29
C GLY A 116 8.80 0.23 -7.41
N ALA A 117 8.61 -0.70 -6.46
CA ALA A 117 9.10 -2.08 -6.57
C ALA A 117 8.40 -2.91 -7.67
N GLY A 118 7.33 -2.39 -8.27
CA GLY A 118 6.62 -3.03 -9.38
C GLY A 118 5.48 -3.95 -8.94
N LYS A 119 4.75 -3.59 -7.87
CA LYS A 119 3.56 -4.31 -7.37
C LYS A 119 2.49 -4.56 -8.43
N SER A 120 2.30 -3.60 -9.35
CA SER A 120 1.28 -3.71 -10.39
C SER A 120 1.52 -4.88 -11.33
N LEU A 121 2.78 -5.16 -11.67
CA LEU A 121 3.14 -6.30 -12.52
C LEU A 121 2.66 -7.63 -11.92
N CYS A 122 2.69 -7.75 -10.59
CA CYS A 122 2.34 -8.97 -9.88
C CYS A 122 0.89 -9.41 -10.14
N TYR A 123 -0.06 -8.50 -10.35
CA TYR A 123 -1.43 -8.85 -10.71
C TYR A 123 -1.75 -8.60 -12.20
N GLN A 124 -1.02 -7.72 -12.88
CA GLN A 124 -1.24 -7.45 -14.31
C GLN A 124 -0.82 -8.64 -15.19
N LEU A 125 0.33 -9.25 -14.89
CA LEU A 125 0.83 -10.37 -15.67
C LEU A 125 -0.08 -11.61 -15.56
N PRO A 126 -0.48 -12.06 -14.34
CA PRO A 126 -1.43 -13.16 -14.21
C PRO A 126 -2.76 -12.94 -14.92
N ALA A 127 -3.26 -11.69 -14.97
CA ALA A 127 -4.52 -11.39 -15.67
C ALA A 127 -4.45 -11.81 -17.15
N ILE A 128 -3.29 -11.58 -17.79
CA ILE A 128 -3.04 -11.94 -19.19
C ILE A 128 -2.82 -13.45 -19.32
N ALA A 129 -1.97 -14.03 -18.46
CA ALA A 129 -1.62 -15.46 -18.52
C ALA A 129 -2.84 -16.37 -18.30
N MET A 130 -3.69 -16.06 -17.32
CA MET A 130 -4.89 -16.83 -17.02
C MET A 130 -6.03 -16.63 -18.03
N LYS A 131 -5.86 -15.71 -18.99
CA LYS A 131 -6.86 -15.34 -20.00
C LYS A 131 -8.23 -15.03 -19.38
N GLY A 132 -8.21 -14.31 -18.27
CA GLY A 132 -9.41 -13.99 -17.51
C GLY A 132 -9.35 -12.61 -16.89
N LEU A 133 -10.35 -12.32 -16.07
CA LEU A 133 -10.48 -11.03 -15.40
C LEU A 133 -9.80 -11.08 -14.03
N ILE A 134 -8.95 -10.09 -13.75
CA ILE A 134 -8.53 -9.73 -12.39
C ILE A 134 -9.15 -8.39 -12.04
N VAL A 135 -9.79 -8.34 -10.87
CA VAL A 135 -10.41 -7.12 -10.35
C VAL A 135 -9.47 -6.48 -9.35
N VAL A 136 -9.12 -5.22 -9.58
CA VAL A 136 -8.23 -4.44 -8.72
C VAL A 136 -9.07 -3.42 -7.96
N ILE A 137 -9.02 -3.45 -6.63
CA ILE A 137 -9.69 -2.48 -5.77
C ILE A 137 -8.63 -1.47 -5.33
N SER A 138 -8.73 -0.23 -5.79
CA SER A 138 -7.73 0.80 -5.52
C SER A 138 -8.39 2.13 -5.15
N PRO A 139 -7.85 2.90 -4.18
CA PRO A 139 -8.49 4.11 -3.67
C PRO A 139 -8.19 5.36 -4.50
N LEU A 140 -7.14 5.32 -5.33
CA LEU A 140 -6.57 6.49 -6.00
C LEU A 140 -6.92 6.48 -7.50
N ILE A 141 -7.84 7.36 -7.90
CA ILE A 141 -8.31 7.45 -9.30
C ILE A 141 -7.16 7.84 -10.24
N SER A 142 -6.30 8.78 -9.84
CA SER A 142 -5.12 9.19 -10.63
C SER A 142 -4.20 8.00 -10.92
N LEU A 143 -3.92 7.18 -9.90
CA LEU A 143 -3.12 5.97 -10.07
C LEU A 143 -3.78 4.97 -11.03
N ILE A 144 -5.10 4.78 -10.93
CA ILE A 144 -5.87 3.93 -11.85
C ILE A 144 -5.74 4.42 -13.30
N GLU A 145 -5.85 5.73 -13.54
CA GLU A 145 -5.73 6.32 -14.87
C GLU A 145 -4.34 6.10 -15.47
N ASP A 146 -3.29 6.25 -14.68
CA ASP A 146 -1.91 5.97 -15.09
C ASP A 146 -1.70 4.49 -15.44
N GLN A 147 -2.24 3.57 -14.62
CA GLN A 147 -2.17 2.13 -14.91
C GLN A 147 -2.91 1.78 -16.20
N LEU A 148 -4.11 2.32 -16.42
CA LEU A 148 -4.87 2.08 -17.66
C LEU A 148 -4.19 2.69 -18.88
N ALA A 149 -3.56 3.86 -18.76
CA ALA A 149 -2.77 4.45 -19.83
C ALA A 149 -1.58 3.56 -20.20
N SER A 150 -0.90 2.97 -19.21
CA SER A 150 0.19 2.01 -19.43
C SER A 150 -0.32 0.74 -20.13
N LEU A 151 -1.39 0.12 -19.62
CA LEU A 151 -1.97 -1.10 -20.19
C LEU A 151 -2.41 -0.92 -21.65
N ARG A 152 -3.00 0.23 -21.99
CA ARG A 152 -3.38 0.56 -23.39
C ARG A 152 -2.18 0.60 -24.33
N LYS A 153 -1.03 1.12 -23.88
CA LYS A 153 0.21 1.12 -24.69
C LYS A 153 0.71 -0.30 -24.95
N LEU A 154 0.45 -1.23 -24.02
CA LEU A 154 0.80 -2.65 -24.13
C LEU A 154 -0.26 -3.47 -24.90
N GLY A 155 -1.34 -2.84 -25.38
CA GLY A 155 -2.44 -3.54 -26.05
C GLY A 155 -3.28 -4.43 -25.12
N VAL A 156 -3.24 -4.20 -23.81
CA VAL A 156 -3.99 -4.95 -22.81
C VAL A 156 -5.29 -4.22 -22.49
N GLU A 157 -6.43 -4.90 -22.67
CA GLU A 157 -7.73 -4.33 -22.37
C GLU A 157 -7.94 -4.24 -20.85
N GLY A 158 -7.99 -3.00 -20.36
CA GLY A 158 -8.31 -2.66 -18.98
C GLY A 158 -9.43 -1.61 -18.91
N ALA A 159 -10.22 -1.65 -17.85
CA ALA A 159 -11.28 -0.66 -17.61
C ALA A 159 -11.30 -0.21 -16.14
N ALA A 160 -11.98 0.91 -15.86
CA ALA A 160 -12.24 1.38 -14.50
C ALA A 160 -13.73 1.61 -14.27
N LEU A 161 -14.19 1.34 -13.04
CA LEU A 161 -15.50 1.69 -12.53
C LEU A 161 -15.35 2.55 -11.26
N ASN A 162 -15.76 3.80 -11.36
CA ASN A 162 -15.77 4.77 -10.27
C ASN A 162 -17.12 5.52 -10.25
N GLN A 163 -17.20 6.58 -9.45
CA GLN A 163 -18.42 7.39 -9.34
C GLN A 163 -18.67 8.27 -10.59
N SER A 164 -17.61 8.66 -11.31
CA SER A 164 -17.69 9.52 -12.50
C SER A 164 -17.86 8.73 -13.82
N THR A 165 -17.87 7.40 -13.78
CA THR A 165 -18.04 6.57 -14.99
C THR A 165 -19.44 6.75 -15.60
N SER A 166 -19.50 6.99 -16.91
CA SER A 166 -20.75 7.15 -17.67
C SER A 166 -21.67 5.93 -17.56
N LYS A 167 -22.99 6.12 -17.72
CA LYS A 167 -23.94 4.99 -17.64
C LYS A 167 -23.72 4.00 -18.78
N GLU A 168 -23.33 4.51 -19.94
CA GLU A 168 -23.01 3.77 -21.15
C GLU A 168 -21.79 2.86 -20.92
N ASP A 169 -20.70 3.41 -20.36
CA ASP A 169 -19.50 2.65 -20.04
C ASP A 169 -19.75 1.62 -18.94
N VAL A 170 -20.50 1.99 -17.89
CA VAL A 170 -20.90 1.02 -16.84
C VAL A 170 -21.62 -0.17 -17.48
N LYS A 171 -22.59 0.07 -18.37
CA LYS A 171 -23.33 -1.00 -19.03
C LYS A 171 -22.42 -1.85 -19.93
N ARG A 172 -21.50 -1.22 -20.67
CA ARG A 172 -20.52 -1.90 -21.52
C ARG A 172 -19.61 -2.81 -20.70
N ILE A 173 -18.97 -2.26 -19.66
CA ILE A 173 -18.04 -2.98 -18.78
C ILE A 173 -18.74 -4.12 -18.06
N GLU A 174 -19.93 -3.88 -17.49
CA GLU A 174 -20.70 -4.95 -16.83
C GLU A 174 -21.09 -6.09 -17.77
N SER A 175 -21.31 -5.82 -19.07
CA SER A 175 -21.55 -6.88 -20.04
C SER A 175 -20.30 -7.75 -20.23
N GLN A 176 -19.12 -7.12 -20.34
CA GLN A 176 -17.83 -7.78 -20.50
C GLN A 176 -17.43 -8.62 -19.28
N ILE A 177 -17.72 -8.17 -18.06
CA ILE A 177 -17.44 -8.91 -16.81
C ILE A 177 -18.04 -10.33 -16.84
N THR A 178 -19.23 -10.49 -17.41
CA THR A 178 -19.95 -11.77 -17.41
C THR A 178 -19.68 -12.67 -18.62
N GLN A 179 -18.85 -12.22 -19.56
CA GLN A 179 -18.52 -12.96 -20.78
C GLN A 179 -17.16 -13.65 -20.62
N ASN A 180 -17.12 -14.97 -20.74
CA ASN A 180 -15.86 -15.73 -20.64
C ASN A 180 -14.91 -15.46 -21.84
N THR A 181 -15.46 -15.03 -22.97
CA THR A 181 -14.69 -14.63 -24.16
C THR A 181 -14.30 -13.14 -24.16
N SER A 182 -14.53 -12.43 -23.07
CA SER A 182 -14.22 -11.01 -22.98
C SER A 182 -12.72 -10.77 -23.15
N PRO A 183 -12.31 -9.72 -23.91
CA PRO A 183 -10.91 -9.30 -23.96
C PRO A 183 -10.46 -8.63 -22.66
N LEU A 184 -11.39 -8.19 -21.80
CA LEU A 184 -11.11 -7.47 -20.56
C LEU A 184 -10.26 -8.32 -19.61
N ARG A 185 -9.04 -7.88 -19.32
CA ARG A 185 -8.10 -8.54 -18.39
C ARG A 185 -8.10 -7.90 -17.01
N LEU A 186 -8.19 -6.59 -16.95
CA LEU A 186 -8.08 -5.84 -15.69
C LEU A 186 -9.28 -4.90 -15.52
N LEU A 187 -9.91 -4.97 -14.35
CA LEU A 187 -10.97 -4.05 -13.97
C LEU A 187 -10.62 -3.38 -12.65
N TYR A 188 -10.34 -2.08 -12.71
CA TYR A 188 -10.13 -1.24 -11.54
C TYR A 188 -11.47 -0.76 -10.99
N ILE A 189 -11.67 -0.86 -9.68
CA ILE A 189 -12.91 -0.45 -9.01
C ILE A 189 -12.54 0.34 -7.76
N THR A 190 -13.17 1.49 -7.54
CA THR A 190 -12.98 2.19 -6.27
C THR A 190 -13.82 1.54 -5.15
N PRO A 191 -13.34 1.53 -3.89
CA PRO A 191 -14.07 0.92 -2.77
C PRO A 191 -15.51 1.43 -2.64
N GLU A 192 -15.73 2.73 -2.85
CA GLU A 192 -17.04 3.37 -2.73
C GLU A 192 -18.00 2.88 -3.82
N LYS A 193 -17.48 2.62 -5.03
CA LYS A 193 -18.28 2.08 -6.14
C LYS A 193 -18.71 0.65 -5.87
N LEU A 194 -17.79 -0.15 -5.33
CA LEU A 194 -18.05 -1.53 -4.94
C LEU A 194 -19.12 -1.60 -3.84
N ALA A 195 -18.98 -0.81 -2.78
CA ALA A 195 -19.88 -0.78 -1.65
C ALA A 195 -21.31 -0.35 -2.02
N LYS A 196 -21.45 0.61 -2.93
CA LYS A 196 -22.76 1.17 -3.34
C LYS A 196 -23.49 0.33 -4.39
N SER A 197 -22.78 -0.53 -5.15
CA SER A 197 -23.36 -1.20 -6.32
C SER A 197 -23.64 -2.69 -6.10
N LYS A 198 -24.83 -3.03 -5.59
CA LYS A 198 -25.32 -4.42 -5.51
C LYS A 198 -25.33 -5.13 -6.87
N ARG A 199 -25.62 -4.38 -7.94
CA ARG A 199 -25.63 -4.89 -9.31
C ARG A 199 -24.24 -5.36 -9.74
N LEU A 200 -23.19 -4.59 -9.43
CA LEU A 200 -21.81 -4.96 -9.72
C LEU A 200 -21.41 -6.22 -8.94
N MET A 201 -21.77 -6.31 -7.66
CA MET A 201 -21.52 -7.51 -6.85
C MET A 201 -22.11 -8.78 -7.48
N ASN A 202 -23.38 -8.74 -7.90
CA ASN A 202 -24.02 -9.88 -8.57
C ASN A 202 -23.32 -10.25 -9.89
N ARG A 203 -22.77 -9.26 -10.62
CA ARG A 203 -22.01 -9.49 -11.86
C ARG A 203 -20.67 -10.16 -11.58
N LEU A 204 -19.97 -9.73 -10.53
CA LEU A 204 -18.71 -10.34 -10.10
C LEU A 204 -18.92 -11.77 -9.61
N GLU A 205 -19.97 -12.02 -8.83
CA GLU A 205 -20.35 -13.37 -8.42
C GLU A 205 -20.63 -14.28 -9.62
N LYS A 206 -21.45 -13.81 -10.57
CA LYS A 206 -21.72 -14.55 -11.81
C LYS A 206 -20.44 -14.78 -12.63
N SER A 207 -19.57 -13.79 -12.73
CA SER A 207 -18.28 -13.90 -13.42
C SER A 207 -17.38 -14.98 -12.78
N ALA A 208 -17.38 -15.07 -11.45
CA ALA A 208 -16.70 -16.14 -10.74
C ALA A 208 -17.31 -17.50 -11.03
N GLN A 209 -18.64 -17.63 -11.03
CA GLN A 209 -19.32 -18.89 -11.31
C GLN A 209 -19.01 -19.44 -12.71
N VAL A 210 -18.93 -18.57 -13.73
CA VAL A 210 -18.64 -18.98 -15.12
C VAL A 210 -17.14 -19.12 -15.44
N GLY A 211 -16.25 -18.93 -14.45
CA GLY A 211 -14.82 -19.12 -14.65
C GLY A 211 -14.06 -17.91 -15.20
N ALA A 212 -14.73 -16.79 -15.47
CA ALA A 212 -14.13 -15.61 -16.11
C ALA A 212 -13.29 -14.78 -15.13
N LEU A 213 -13.82 -14.52 -13.93
CA LEU A 213 -13.08 -13.87 -12.84
C LEU A 213 -12.07 -14.84 -12.23
N LYS A 214 -10.80 -14.46 -12.17
CA LYS A 214 -9.68 -15.30 -11.71
C LYS A 214 -9.24 -14.97 -10.30
N ALA A 215 -9.06 -13.69 -9.99
CA ALA A 215 -8.57 -13.23 -8.69
C ALA A 215 -8.98 -11.78 -8.40
N PHE A 216 -8.81 -11.36 -7.16
CA PHE A 216 -8.88 -9.98 -6.71
C PHE A 216 -7.50 -9.48 -6.27
N ALA A 217 -7.19 -8.24 -6.60
CA ALA A 217 -6.05 -7.50 -6.05
C ALA A 217 -6.58 -6.31 -5.25
N ILE A 218 -6.17 -6.19 -3.99
CA ILE A 218 -6.56 -5.12 -3.07
C ILE A 218 -5.35 -4.21 -2.90
N ASP A 219 -5.40 -3.02 -3.47
CA ASP A 219 -4.33 -2.04 -3.46
C ASP A 219 -4.47 -1.09 -2.27
N GLU A 220 -3.34 -0.61 -1.75
CA GLU A 220 -3.23 0.23 -0.54
C GLU A 220 -4.05 -0.32 0.64
N VAL A 221 -3.81 -1.59 0.99
CA VAL A 221 -4.60 -2.29 2.02
C VAL A 221 -4.56 -1.61 3.40
N HIS A 222 -3.52 -0.82 3.71
CA HIS A 222 -3.44 0.00 4.92
C HIS A 222 -4.65 0.93 5.09
N CYS A 223 -5.33 1.32 4.00
CA CYS A 223 -6.57 2.10 4.05
C CYS A 223 -7.70 1.39 4.81
N CYS A 224 -7.64 0.07 5.00
CA CYS A 224 -8.65 -0.68 5.76
C CYS A 224 -8.51 -0.47 7.28
N SER A 225 -7.32 -0.12 7.78
CA SER A 225 -7.04 -0.01 9.21
C SER A 225 -7.46 1.36 9.75
N GLN A 226 -8.29 1.37 10.79
CA GLN A 226 -8.67 2.61 11.50
C GLN A 226 -7.48 3.30 12.17
N TRP A 227 -6.40 2.56 12.39
CA TRP A 227 -5.15 3.06 12.97
C TRP A 227 -4.16 3.53 11.90
N GLY A 228 -4.47 3.31 10.61
CA GLY A 228 -3.74 3.87 9.49
C GLY A 228 -4.07 5.35 9.32
N HIS A 229 -3.09 6.13 8.87
CA HIS A 229 -3.25 7.57 8.62
C HIS A 229 -4.25 7.87 7.49
N ASP A 230 -4.42 6.93 6.54
CA ASP A 230 -5.30 7.03 5.37
C ASP A 230 -6.52 6.09 5.45
N PHE A 231 -7.13 5.95 6.62
CA PHE A 231 -8.30 5.10 6.81
C PHE A 231 -9.46 5.47 5.88
N ARG A 232 -10.00 4.48 5.16
CA ARG A 232 -11.17 4.59 4.29
C ARG A 232 -12.27 3.61 4.71
N PRO A 233 -13.44 4.09 5.17
CA PRO A 233 -14.49 3.23 5.70
C PRO A 233 -15.08 2.26 4.67
N ASP A 234 -15.09 2.61 3.38
CA ASP A 234 -15.63 1.78 2.31
C ASP A 234 -14.87 0.46 2.12
N TYR A 235 -13.61 0.36 2.57
CA TYR A 235 -12.85 -0.90 2.57
C TYR A 235 -13.44 -1.97 3.50
N LYS A 236 -14.27 -1.60 4.49
CA LYS A 236 -15.02 -2.58 5.31
C LYS A 236 -15.92 -3.48 4.48
N PHE A 237 -16.28 -3.05 3.27
CA PHE A 237 -17.10 -3.85 2.35
C PHE A 237 -16.34 -5.06 1.77
N LEU A 238 -15.01 -5.10 1.87
CA LEU A 238 -14.21 -6.25 1.40
C LEU A 238 -14.58 -7.56 2.11
N ASN A 239 -14.98 -7.52 3.38
CA ASN A 239 -15.44 -8.71 4.10
C ASN A 239 -16.72 -9.29 3.49
N ILE A 240 -17.55 -8.45 2.88
CA ILE A 240 -18.77 -8.87 2.18
C ILE A 240 -18.40 -9.46 0.82
N LEU A 241 -17.48 -8.82 0.10
CA LEU A 241 -16.95 -9.32 -1.16
C LEU A 241 -16.34 -10.71 -1.01
N LYS A 242 -15.46 -10.91 -0.03
CA LYS A 242 -14.81 -12.20 0.23
C LYS A 242 -15.79 -13.31 0.61
N ARG A 243 -16.88 -12.96 1.31
CA ARG A 243 -17.96 -13.91 1.61
C ARG A 243 -18.77 -14.30 0.38
N GLN A 244 -19.11 -13.34 -0.49
CA GLN A 244 -19.89 -13.60 -1.69
C GLN A 244 -19.08 -14.31 -2.79
N VAL A 245 -17.80 -14.01 -2.91
CA VAL A 245 -16.91 -14.54 -3.96
C VAL A 245 -15.75 -15.35 -3.34
N SER A 246 -16.08 -16.24 -2.41
CA SER A 246 -15.10 -16.99 -1.60
C SER A 246 -14.23 -17.98 -2.36
N LYS A 247 -14.62 -18.37 -3.58
CA LYS A 247 -13.90 -19.37 -4.39
C LYS A 247 -12.73 -18.79 -5.19
N ARG A 248 -12.44 -17.50 -5.06
CA ARG A 248 -11.36 -16.79 -5.78
C ARG A 248 -10.30 -16.32 -4.82
N SER A 249 -9.06 -16.25 -5.29
CA SER A 249 -7.94 -15.75 -4.51
C SER A 249 -7.97 -14.24 -4.36
N TYR A 250 -7.46 -13.77 -3.22
CA TYR A 250 -7.32 -12.38 -2.86
C TYR A 250 -5.83 -12.07 -2.61
N THR A 251 -5.29 -11.12 -3.36
CA THR A 251 -3.96 -10.58 -3.14
C THR A 251 -4.06 -9.22 -2.50
N TRP A 252 -3.50 -9.07 -1.31
CA TRP A 252 -3.49 -7.83 -0.54
C TRP A 252 -2.14 -7.15 -0.77
N LEU A 253 -2.14 -5.95 -1.35
CA LEU A 253 -0.93 -5.23 -1.73
C LEU A 253 -0.79 -3.97 -0.88
N ASP A 254 0.41 -3.77 -0.34
CA ASP A 254 0.77 -2.55 0.37
C ASP A 254 2.15 -2.03 -0.03
N SER A 255 2.28 -0.71 0.05
CA SER A 255 3.55 0.01 -0.04
C SER A 255 4.14 0.38 1.32
N ASN A 256 3.30 0.43 2.35
CA ASN A 256 3.67 0.80 3.70
C ASN A 256 4.33 -0.39 4.42
N ARG A 257 5.52 -0.14 4.99
CA ARG A 257 6.27 -1.16 5.72
C ARG A 257 5.67 -1.51 7.09
N ASP A 258 4.63 -0.80 7.54
CA ASP A 258 3.83 -1.22 8.69
C ASP A 258 2.97 -2.45 8.35
N SER A 259 3.63 -3.60 8.33
CA SER A 259 3.04 -4.91 8.03
C SER A 259 1.94 -5.29 9.00
N GLN A 260 1.89 -4.72 10.22
CA GLN A 260 0.83 -5.02 11.19
C GLN A 260 -0.54 -4.52 10.72
N CYS A 261 -0.60 -3.35 10.07
CA CYS A 261 -1.84 -2.86 9.49
C CYS A 261 -2.33 -3.82 8.40
N ALA A 262 -1.46 -4.20 7.47
CA ALA A 262 -1.82 -5.04 6.34
C ALA A 262 -2.28 -6.45 6.78
N VAL A 263 -1.57 -7.07 7.75
CA VAL A 263 -1.95 -8.37 8.34
C VAL A 263 -3.32 -8.29 9.03
N ARG A 264 -3.55 -7.28 9.87
CA ARG A 264 -4.86 -7.10 10.56
C ARG A 264 -6.00 -6.92 9.58
N CYS A 265 -5.74 -6.28 8.44
CA CYS A 265 -6.76 -6.04 7.42
C CYS A 265 -7.11 -7.33 6.66
N GLU A 266 -6.10 -8.14 6.35
CA GLU A 266 -6.34 -9.48 5.82
C GLU A 266 -7.11 -10.37 6.82
N GLU A 267 -6.72 -10.37 8.09
CA GLU A 267 -7.42 -11.10 9.16
C GLU A 267 -8.88 -10.62 9.29
N HIS A 268 -9.10 -9.31 9.31
CA HIS A 268 -10.43 -8.71 9.37
C HIS A 268 -11.31 -9.13 8.18
N ALA A 269 -10.72 -9.28 6.99
CA ALA A 269 -11.44 -9.78 5.83
C ALA A 269 -11.72 -11.28 5.86
N ARG A 270 -10.91 -12.07 6.56
CA ARG A 270 -11.08 -13.52 6.75
C ARG A 270 -12.10 -13.86 7.85
N ASP A 271 -12.12 -13.09 8.94
CA ASP A 271 -12.96 -13.39 10.09
C ASP A 271 -14.39 -12.83 9.97
N SER A 272 -15.36 -13.74 10.05
CA SER A 272 -16.80 -13.43 10.09
C SER A 272 -17.35 -13.27 11.52
N LYS A 273 -16.49 -13.31 12.55
CA LYS A 273 -16.91 -13.34 13.97
C LYS A 273 -16.17 -12.40 14.94
N SER A 274 -15.14 -11.66 14.54
CA SER A 274 -14.43 -10.75 15.47
C SER A 274 -14.88 -9.29 15.32
N CYS A 275 -15.65 -8.87 16.33
CA CYS A 275 -15.87 -7.50 16.82
C CYS A 275 -16.79 -6.58 15.97
N GLY A 276 -17.90 -6.04 16.50
CA GLY A 276 -18.19 -5.86 17.92
C GLY A 276 -17.10 -5.03 18.61
N PHE A 277 -16.55 -4.00 17.96
CA PHE A 277 -15.91 -2.92 18.70
C PHE A 277 -17.02 -1.96 19.10
N GLN A 278 -17.48 -2.14 20.35
CA GLN A 278 -18.23 -1.10 21.05
C GLN A 278 -17.41 0.18 20.96
N SER A 279 -18.03 1.21 20.40
CA SER A 279 -17.75 2.58 20.82
C SER A 279 -17.86 2.61 22.34
N MET A 280 -16.77 2.89 23.02
CA MET A 280 -16.84 3.41 24.39
C MET A 280 -16.20 4.81 24.37
N PRO A 281 -16.74 5.71 25.23
CA PRO A 281 -16.90 7.14 24.96
C PRO A 281 -15.58 7.92 24.86
#